data_AF-A0A7C1DYT8-F1
#
_entry.id   AF-A0A7C1DYT8-F1
#
_cell.length_a   1.000
_cell.length_b   1.000
_cell.length_c   1.000
_cell.angle_alpha   90.00
_cell.angle_beta   90.00
_cell.angle_gamma   90.00
#
_symmetry.space_group_name_H-M   'P 1'
#
loop_
_entity.id
_entity.type
_entity.pdbx_description
1 polymer ?
#
loop_
_entity_poly.entity_id
_entity_poly.type
_entity_poly.pdbx_seq_one_letter_code
_entity_poly.pdbx_strand_id
1 'polypeptide(L)'
;MKKLFLMLLLVPFMFIMIGCDEDPTEAISPPSSLQLVGATDGAGLVLTWSPSSTTDIDGYRIYFNGTEVWEGTATTYTHPNASLGEYQIVAYRGSEESDPLTRNTQTSIQTGTGMIYAFYVSDQPSGYGWNLSAGTGSSYSFTTGNASYIDFYYDNDNDLTSADVYSTDFPNETGFVMSSTTYNDLGVVPATGAASYTNYVTPGLNQTYAVIIKKGRSYGNYAKLQVTGIDTAQNSISFRWTLQTIDKWRVVGD
;
A
#
# COMPACT_ATOMS: atom_id res chain seq x y z
N MET A 1 59.42 60.20 42.22
CA MET A 1 60.28 59.62 41.17
C MET A 1 59.42 58.74 40.27
N LYS A 2 59.47 58.95 38.94
CA LYS A 2 59.03 58.05 37.84
C LYS A 2 57.51 57.77 37.78
N LYS A 3 56.78 57.83 36.65
CA LYS A 3 57.04 58.20 35.25
C LYS A 3 55.69 58.54 34.59
N LEU A 4 55.78 59.44 33.61
CA LEU A 4 54.81 59.92 32.62
C LEU A 4 54.28 58.81 31.69
N PHE A 5 53.00 58.87 31.24
CA PHE A 5 52.46 58.49 29.90
C PHE A 5 50.92 58.72 29.91
N LEU A 6 50.36 59.82 29.39
CA LEU A 6 50.01 60.17 27.99
C LEU A 6 48.94 59.25 27.34
N MET A 7 47.92 59.89 26.73
CA MET A 7 47.01 59.42 25.66
C MET A 7 45.80 58.55 26.09
N LEU A 8 44.59 58.63 25.52
CA LEU A 8 43.95 59.46 24.49
C LEU A 8 42.43 59.08 24.48
N LEU A 9 41.58 60.05 24.14
CA LEU A 9 40.26 59.93 23.48
C LEU A 9 39.07 59.21 24.15
N LEU A 10 38.05 60.03 24.47
CA LEU A 10 36.62 59.70 24.48
C LEU A 10 36.16 59.20 23.10
N VAL A 11 35.52 58.03 23.04
CA VAL A 11 34.55 57.67 22.01
C VAL A 11 33.40 56.91 22.69
N PRO A 12 32.15 57.39 22.65
CA PRO A 12 31.03 56.57 23.06
C PRO A 12 30.73 55.57 21.95
N PHE A 13 31.03 54.29 22.21
CA PHE A 13 30.72 53.19 21.29
C PHE A 13 29.23 52.87 21.40
N MET A 14 28.41 53.58 20.63
CA MET A 14 26.99 53.30 20.45
C MET A 14 26.88 52.04 19.58
N PHE A 15 26.71 50.88 20.23
CA PHE A 15 26.32 49.63 19.57
C PHE A 15 24.89 49.80 19.03
N ILE A 16 24.77 50.05 17.73
CA ILE A 16 23.52 49.93 17.00
C ILE A 16 23.25 48.43 16.87
N MET A 17 22.53 47.88 17.84
CA MET A 17 21.85 46.59 17.72
C MET A 17 20.68 46.81 16.75
N ILE A 18 20.94 46.72 15.44
CA ILE A 18 19.87 46.42 14.47
C ILE A 18 19.47 44.98 14.78
N GLY A 19 18.56 44.82 15.73
CA GLY A 19 17.68 43.67 15.72
C GLY A 19 16.77 43.87 14.52
N CYS A 20 16.91 43.05 13.50
CA CYS A 20 15.78 42.80 12.62
C CYS A 20 14.72 42.17 13.53
N ASP A 21 13.71 42.94 13.92
CA ASP A 21 12.44 42.39 14.37
C ASP A 21 11.83 41.72 13.13
N GLU A 22 12.29 40.51 12.83
CA GLU A 22 11.55 39.60 11.97
C GLU A 22 10.41 39.10 12.85
N ASP A 23 9.22 39.70 12.68
CA ASP A 23 7.98 39.15 13.20
C ASP A 23 8.00 37.64 12.89
N PRO A 24 7.68 36.76 13.87
CA PRO A 24 7.76 35.32 13.65
C PRO A 24 6.93 34.98 12.41
N THR A 25 7.59 34.47 11.37
CA THR A 25 6.90 34.05 10.16
C THR A 25 5.86 33.01 10.54
N GLU A 26 4.62 33.23 10.10
CA GLU A 26 3.53 32.32 10.40
C GLU A 26 3.86 30.94 9.82
N ALA A 27 3.93 29.94 10.70
CA ALA A 27 4.26 28.58 10.34
C ALA A 27 3.25 28.01 9.32
N ILE A 28 3.78 27.32 8.31
CA ILE A 28 2.95 26.71 7.26
C ILE A 28 2.26 25.48 7.84
N SER A 29 0.94 25.41 7.73
CA SER A 29 0.18 24.23 8.09
C SER A 29 0.42 23.11 7.07
N PRO A 30 0.57 21.84 7.48
CA PRO A 30 0.73 20.74 6.54
C PRO A 30 -0.56 20.48 5.74
N PRO A 31 -0.47 19.83 4.57
CA PRO A 31 -1.64 19.19 3.97
C PRO A 31 -2.19 18.08 4.87
N SER A 32 -3.38 17.58 4.56
CA SER A 32 -4.02 16.52 5.35
C SER A 32 -4.70 15.45 4.49
N SER A 33 -5.25 14.40 5.12
CA SER A 33 -6.13 13.41 4.48
C SER A 33 -5.57 12.74 3.22
N LEU A 34 -4.33 12.24 3.27
CA LEU A 34 -3.72 11.54 2.14
C LEU A 34 -4.48 10.23 1.82
N GLN A 35 -4.90 10.10 0.56
CA GLN A 35 -5.46 8.90 -0.03
C GLN A 35 -4.50 8.34 -1.08
N LEU A 36 -4.40 7.02 -1.12
CA LEU A 36 -3.56 6.28 -2.06
C LEU A 36 -4.43 5.33 -2.86
N VAL A 37 -4.27 5.34 -4.19
CA VAL A 37 -4.94 4.40 -5.09
C VAL A 37 -3.95 4.03 -6.21
N GLY A 38 -3.88 2.75 -6.58
CA GLY A 38 -3.07 2.33 -7.72
C GLY A 38 -3.50 3.04 -9.01
N ALA A 39 -2.51 3.43 -9.82
CA ALA A 39 -2.75 4.04 -11.12
C ALA A 39 -3.44 3.05 -12.09
N THR A 40 -3.86 3.53 -13.26
CA THR A 40 -4.57 2.69 -14.25
C THR A 40 -3.77 1.47 -14.69
N ASP A 41 -2.45 1.59 -14.76
CA ASP A 41 -1.56 0.46 -15.06
C ASP A 41 -1.36 -0.49 -13.86
N GLY A 42 -1.77 -0.09 -12.66
CA GLY A 42 -1.58 -0.78 -11.39
C GLY A 42 -0.13 -0.85 -10.90
N ALA A 43 0.85 -0.31 -11.62
CA ALA A 43 2.26 -0.24 -11.19
C ALA A 43 2.60 1.14 -10.61
N GLY A 44 1.95 2.20 -11.07
CA GLY A 44 2.02 3.51 -10.45
C GLY A 44 1.11 3.64 -9.23
N LEU A 45 1.34 4.71 -8.45
CA LEU A 45 0.52 5.06 -7.29
C LEU A 45 0.06 6.51 -7.42
N VAL A 46 -1.25 6.72 -7.28
CA VAL A 46 -1.88 8.05 -7.25
C VAL A 46 -2.04 8.48 -5.80
N LEU A 47 -1.48 9.64 -5.49
CA LEU A 47 -1.58 10.33 -4.22
C LEU A 47 -2.57 11.49 -4.37
N THR A 48 -3.51 11.61 -3.45
CA THR A 48 -4.44 12.75 -3.37
C THR A 48 -4.53 13.21 -1.94
N TRP A 49 -4.43 14.50 -1.68
CA TRP A 49 -4.48 15.08 -0.34
C TRP A 49 -5.43 16.27 -0.27
N SER A 50 -5.85 16.60 0.96
CA SER A 50 -6.53 17.85 1.24
C SER A 50 -5.52 18.99 1.34
N PRO A 51 -5.82 20.16 0.74
CA PRO A 51 -4.93 21.32 0.80
C PRO A 51 -4.54 21.73 2.23
N SER A 52 -3.41 22.43 2.35
CA SER A 52 -3.07 23.17 3.57
C SER A 52 -4.13 24.26 3.86
N SER A 53 -4.32 24.58 5.15
CA SER A 53 -5.10 25.74 5.57
C SER A 53 -4.37 27.08 5.41
N THR A 54 -3.06 27.06 5.21
CA THR A 54 -2.26 28.27 4.93
C THR A 54 -2.54 28.74 3.49
N THR A 55 -2.94 30.00 3.33
CA THR A 55 -3.50 30.51 2.05
C THR A 55 -2.48 31.02 1.05
N ASP A 56 -1.29 31.36 1.51
CA ASP A 56 -0.19 32.01 0.78
C ASP A 56 1.01 31.07 0.63
N ILE A 57 0.74 29.79 0.41
CA ILE A 57 1.76 28.81 0.02
C ILE A 57 2.04 28.91 -1.49
N ASP A 58 3.25 28.57 -1.89
CA ASP A 58 3.64 28.48 -3.30
C ASP A 58 3.20 27.15 -3.92
N GLY A 59 3.12 26.08 -3.11
CA GLY A 59 2.68 24.77 -3.56
C GLY A 59 3.00 23.66 -2.56
N TYR A 60 3.23 22.47 -3.08
CA TYR A 60 3.61 21.28 -2.34
C TYR A 60 4.86 20.63 -2.93
N ARG A 61 5.67 20.03 -2.05
CA ARG A 61 6.73 19.09 -2.43
C ARG A 61 6.39 17.71 -1.90
N ILE A 62 6.73 16.70 -2.69
CA ILE A 62 6.58 15.29 -2.32
C ILE A 62 7.96 14.67 -2.29
N TYR A 63 8.29 14.07 -1.16
CA TYR A 63 9.47 13.25 -0.98
C TYR A 63 9.07 11.79 -0.92
N PHE A 64 9.84 10.94 -1.60
CA PHE A 64 9.76 9.49 -1.46
C PHE A 64 11.08 8.98 -0.89
N ASN A 65 11.03 8.32 0.26
CA ASN A 65 12.21 7.87 1.02
C ASN A 65 13.26 9.00 1.19
N GLY A 66 12.80 10.22 1.47
CA GLY A 66 13.63 11.41 1.68
C GLY A 66 14.16 12.08 0.40
N THR A 67 13.86 11.56 -0.79
CA THR A 67 14.23 12.19 -2.07
C THR A 67 13.03 12.91 -2.67
N GLU A 68 13.20 14.17 -3.07
CA GLU A 68 12.13 14.91 -3.77
C GLU A 68 11.81 14.24 -5.10
N VAL A 69 10.54 13.88 -5.29
CA VAL A 69 10.03 13.26 -6.53
C VAL A 69 9.08 14.18 -7.30
N TRP A 70 8.61 15.25 -6.67
CA TRP A 70 7.68 16.19 -7.28
C TRP A 70 7.58 17.52 -6.52
N GLU A 71 7.39 18.61 -7.27
CA GLU A 71 7.00 19.93 -6.77
C GLU A 71 5.87 20.49 -7.66
N GLY A 72 4.85 21.12 -7.08
CA GLY A 72 3.81 21.81 -7.83
C GLY A 72 2.62 22.27 -6.99
N THR A 73 1.59 22.81 -7.65
CA THR A 73 0.42 23.41 -6.99
C THR A 73 -0.80 22.49 -6.92
N ALA A 74 -0.79 21.38 -7.64
CA ALA A 74 -1.87 20.40 -7.63
C ALA A 74 -1.97 19.69 -6.27
N THR A 75 -3.16 19.20 -5.93
CA THR A 75 -3.38 18.33 -4.75
C THR A 75 -3.46 16.85 -5.10
N THR A 76 -2.87 16.50 -6.25
CA THR A 76 -2.76 15.14 -6.74
C THR A 76 -1.44 14.95 -7.47
N TYR A 77 -0.85 13.78 -7.30
CA TYR A 77 0.38 13.38 -7.97
C TYR A 77 0.32 11.88 -8.28
N THR A 78 0.84 11.49 -9.44
CA THR A 78 1.03 10.07 -9.77
C THR A 78 2.51 9.77 -9.77
N HIS A 79 2.95 8.91 -8.86
CA HIS A 79 4.30 8.34 -8.86
C HIS A 79 4.31 7.14 -9.83
N PRO A 80 4.91 7.25 -11.03
CA PRO A 80 4.99 6.12 -11.95
C PRO A 80 5.90 5.03 -11.40
N ASN A 81 5.57 3.75 -11.65
CA ASN A 81 6.36 2.60 -11.20
C ASN A 81 6.74 2.65 -9.71
N ALA A 82 5.81 3.09 -8.86
CA ALA A 82 6.05 3.25 -7.44
C ALA A 82 6.43 1.92 -6.78
N SER A 83 7.43 1.94 -5.91
CA SER A 83 7.76 0.84 -5.00
C SER A 83 7.18 1.08 -3.61
N LEU A 84 7.36 0.12 -2.70
CA LEU A 84 7.06 0.34 -1.30
C LEU A 84 8.05 1.37 -0.71
N GLY A 85 7.55 2.28 0.13
CA GLY A 85 8.35 3.33 0.73
C GLY A 85 7.52 4.33 1.52
N GLU A 86 8.21 5.33 2.06
CA GLU A 86 7.61 6.43 2.78
C GLU A 86 7.43 7.65 1.88
N TYR A 87 6.20 8.15 1.84
CA TYR A 87 5.88 9.45 1.28
C TYR A 87 5.81 10.51 2.36
N GLN A 88 6.37 11.68 2.06
CA GLN A 88 6.20 12.88 2.86
C GLN A 88 5.71 13.99 1.92
N ILE A 89 4.57 14.60 2.25
CA ILE A 89 4.02 15.73 1.50
C ILE A 89 4.09 16.96 2.41
N VAL A 90 4.78 17.99 1.96
CA VAL A 90 4.89 19.27 2.66
C VAL A 90 4.24 20.36 1.81
N ALA A 91 3.64 21.35 2.47
CA ALA A 91 3.34 22.62 1.83
C ALA A 91 4.58 23.54 1.97
N TYR A 92 4.86 24.38 0.98
CA TYR A 92 6.03 25.26 1.02
C TYR A 92 5.69 26.71 0.64
N ARG A 93 6.48 27.65 1.19
CA ARG A 93 6.46 29.08 0.89
C ARG A 93 7.91 29.56 0.84
N GLY A 94 8.41 29.92 -0.34
CA GLY A 94 9.83 30.18 -0.57
C GLY A 94 10.69 28.96 -0.20
N SER A 95 11.58 29.14 0.76
CA SER A 95 12.42 28.07 1.32
C SER A 95 11.85 27.41 2.57
N GLU A 96 10.73 27.89 3.10
CA GLU A 96 10.08 27.32 4.28
C GLU A 96 9.18 26.15 3.88
N GLU A 97 9.14 25.11 4.72
CA GLU A 97 8.28 23.94 4.57
C GLU A 97 7.47 23.70 5.84
N SER A 98 6.25 23.20 5.68
CA SER A 98 5.46 22.68 6.80
C SER A 98 6.08 21.42 7.39
N ASP A 99 5.55 20.98 8.53
CA ASP A 99 5.69 19.57 8.93
C ASP A 99 5.19 18.63 7.79
N PRO A 100 5.69 17.38 7.70
CA PRO A 100 5.29 16.47 6.63
C PRO A 100 4.01 15.70 6.95
N LEU A 101 3.07 15.68 6.00
CA LEU A 101 2.04 14.65 5.93
C LEU A 101 2.69 13.34 5.47
N THR A 102 2.87 12.41 6.40
CA THR A 102 3.64 11.18 6.18
C THR A 102 2.74 9.98 5.92
N ARG A 103 3.13 9.12 4.97
CA ARG A 103 2.48 7.83 4.71
C ARG A 103 3.47 6.79 4.24
N ASN A 104 3.63 5.76 5.05
CA ASN A 104 4.44 4.59 4.73
C ASN A 104 3.58 3.52 4.04
N THR A 105 3.97 3.07 2.84
CA THR A 105 3.23 2.07 2.07
C THR A 105 3.60 0.63 2.42
N GLN A 106 4.70 0.36 3.14
CA GLN A 106 4.97 -0.98 3.68
C GLN A 106 3.85 -1.44 4.61
N THR A 107 3.15 -0.52 5.30
CA THR A 107 2.03 -0.89 6.17
C THR A 107 0.79 -1.37 5.41
N SER A 108 0.73 -1.20 4.09
CA SER A 108 -0.37 -1.73 3.27
C SER A 108 -0.11 -3.15 2.75
N ILE A 109 1.07 -3.71 3.04
CA ILE A 109 1.40 -5.10 2.77
C ILE A 109 1.15 -5.93 4.02
N GLN A 110 0.26 -6.92 3.89
CA GLN A 110 -0.05 -7.86 4.97
C GLN A 110 0.30 -9.27 4.54
N THR A 111 0.75 -10.09 5.49
CA THR A 111 1.11 -11.48 5.21
C THR A 111 0.34 -12.41 6.13
N GLY A 112 0.17 -13.66 5.68
CA GLY A 112 -0.44 -14.68 6.51
C GLY A 112 -0.37 -16.06 5.89
N THR A 113 -1.04 -17.00 6.55
CA THR A 113 -1.14 -18.39 6.14
C THR A 113 -2.59 -18.82 6.13
N GLY A 114 -2.91 -19.84 5.35
CA GLY A 114 -4.24 -20.44 5.31
C GLY A 114 -4.15 -21.95 5.10
N MET A 115 -5.22 -22.65 5.47
CA MET A 115 -5.41 -24.06 5.20
C MET A 115 -6.87 -24.31 4.90
N ILE A 116 -7.15 -24.97 3.79
CA ILE A 116 -8.51 -25.34 3.38
C ILE A 116 -8.53 -26.80 2.90
N TYR A 117 -9.70 -27.42 3.03
CA TYR A 117 -9.95 -28.80 2.65
C TYR A 117 -10.81 -28.84 1.40
N ALA A 118 -10.73 -29.94 0.63
CA ALA A 118 -11.53 -30.10 -0.57
C ALA A 118 -13.01 -30.07 -0.21
N PHE A 119 -13.84 -29.56 -1.11
CA PHE A 119 -15.24 -29.23 -0.83
C PHE A 119 -16.07 -30.40 -0.29
N TYR A 120 -15.74 -31.62 -0.68
CA TYR A 120 -16.41 -32.85 -0.24
C TYR A 120 -15.94 -33.38 1.13
N VAL A 121 -14.93 -32.76 1.76
CA VAL A 121 -14.45 -33.17 3.08
C VAL A 121 -15.42 -32.62 4.15
N SER A 122 -16.16 -33.54 4.78
CA SER A 122 -17.14 -33.19 5.81
C SER A 122 -16.51 -32.44 6.97
N ASP A 123 -17.27 -31.48 7.51
CA ASP A 123 -16.95 -30.72 8.73
C ASP A 123 -15.61 -29.94 8.69
N GLN A 124 -15.10 -29.66 7.49
CA GLN A 124 -13.87 -28.89 7.30
C GLN A 124 -14.12 -27.61 6.49
N PRO A 125 -13.32 -26.54 6.70
CA PRO A 125 -13.43 -25.32 5.91
C PRO A 125 -12.82 -25.52 4.52
N SER A 126 -13.63 -25.35 3.48
CA SER A 126 -13.17 -25.39 2.09
C SER A 126 -13.02 -24.02 1.45
N GLY A 127 -13.61 -22.97 2.05
CA GLY A 127 -13.48 -21.60 1.58
C GLY A 127 -12.37 -20.84 2.29
N TYR A 128 -11.78 -19.87 1.60
CA TYR A 128 -10.87 -18.89 2.17
C TYR A 128 -11.23 -17.49 1.69
N GLY A 129 -11.00 -16.48 2.52
CA GLY A 129 -11.08 -15.11 2.04
C GLY A 129 -10.41 -14.09 2.94
N TRP A 130 -10.22 -12.91 2.36
CA TRP A 130 -9.55 -11.78 2.95
C TRP A 130 -10.52 -10.67 3.33
N ASN A 131 -10.26 -10.06 4.48
CA ASN A 131 -10.80 -8.77 4.85
C ASN A 131 -9.81 -7.70 4.37
N LEU A 132 -10.16 -6.99 3.29
CA LEU A 132 -9.26 -6.05 2.63
C LEU A 132 -8.95 -4.80 3.47
N SER A 133 -9.89 -4.40 4.33
CA SER A 133 -9.72 -3.23 5.22
C SER A 133 -8.84 -3.55 6.41
N ALA A 134 -9.00 -4.74 7.01
CA ALA A 134 -8.17 -5.21 8.12
C ALA A 134 -6.85 -5.84 7.64
N GLY A 135 -6.78 -6.22 6.37
CA GLY A 135 -5.67 -6.95 5.78
C GLY A 135 -5.43 -8.33 6.38
N THR A 136 -6.49 -8.96 6.90
CA THR A 136 -6.46 -10.31 7.48
C THR A 136 -7.08 -11.34 6.53
N GLY A 137 -6.79 -12.62 6.75
CA GLY A 137 -7.39 -13.71 6.00
C GLY A 137 -7.80 -14.85 6.92
N SER A 138 -8.87 -15.56 6.54
CA SER A 138 -9.48 -16.62 7.32
C SER A 138 -10.04 -17.73 6.44
N SER A 139 -10.11 -18.94 7.00
CA SER A 139 -10.78 -20.08 6.39
C SER A 139 -12.23 -20.16 6.88
N TYR A 140 -13.14 -20.60 6.03
CA TYR A 140 -14.57 -20.64 6.29
C TYR A 140 -15.17 -21.96 5.81
N SER A 141 -16.14 -22.49 6.56
CA SER A 141 -17.06 -23.48 6.02
C SER A 141 -17.81 -22.88 4.83
N PHE A 142 -17.86 -23.60 3.71
CA PHE A 142 -18.44 -23.08 2.48
C PHE A 142 -19.97 -23.22 2.51
N THR A 143 -20.61 -22.23 3.12
CA THR A 143 -22.06 -22.14 3.25
C THR A 143 -22.53 -20.75 2.81
N THR A 144 -23.82 -20.62 2.46
CA THR A 144 -24.39 -19.32 2.07
C THR A 144 -24.28 -18.26 3.16
N GLY A 145 -24.29 -18.65 4.45
CA GLY A 145 -24.06 -17.74 5.57
C GLY A 145 -22.66 -17.10 5.60
N ASN A 146 -21.68 -17.74 4.95
CA ASN A 146 -20.31 -17.25 4.84
C ASN A 146 -19.97 -16.68 3.46
N ALA A 147 -20.93 -16.66 2.51
CA ALA A 147 -20.65 -16.42 1.10
C ALA A 147 -19.97 -15.09 0.80
N SER A 148 -20.32 -14.01 1.52
CA SER A 148 -19.71 -12.69 1.36
C SER A 148 -18.26 -12.61 1.85
N TYR A 149 -17.81 -13.57 2.67
CA TYR A 149 -16.45 -13.60 3.21
C TYR A 149 -15.49 -14.46 2.39
N ILE A 150 -16.01 -15.41 1.60
CA ILE A 150 -15.22 -16.39 0.85
C ILE A 150 -14.83 -15.79 -0.50
N ASP A 151 -13.54 -15.72 -0.79
CA ASP A 151 -13.00 -15.25 -2.07
C ASP A 151 -12.76 -16.40 -3.05
N PHE A 152 -12.30 -17.54 -2.54
CA PHE A 152 -12.09 -18.75 -3.30
C PHE A 152 -12.28 -19.98 -2.41
N TYR A 153 -12.38 -21.14 -3.01
CA TYR A 153 -12.50 -22.41 -2.32
C TYR A 153 -11.72 -23.51 -3.00
N TYR A 154 -11.45 -24.59 -2.27
CA TYR A 154 -10.87 -25.80 -2.80
C TYR A 154 -12.00 -26.75 -3.20
N ASP A 155 -12.22 -26.89 -4.51
CA ASP A 155 -13.44 -27.48 -5.05
C ASP A 155 -13.42 -29.02 -5.11
N ASN A 156 -14.37 -29.62 -5.82
CA ASN A 156 -14.48 -31.07 -5.94
C ASN A 156 -13.45 -31.70 -6.87
N ASP A 157 -12.88 -30.91 -7.77
CA ASP A 157 -11.83 -31.33 -8.70
C ASP A 157 -10.43 -31.06 -8.13
N ASN A 158 -10.37 -30.65 -6.86
CA ASN A 158 -9.16 -30.25 -6.17
C ASN A 158 -8.47 -29.06 -6.87
N ASP A 159 -9.27 -28.09 -7.35
CA ASP A 159 -8.79 -26.81 -7.86
C ASP A 159 -9.05 -25.67 -6.86
N LEU A 160 -8.20 -24.65 -6.89
CA LEU A 160 -8.48 -23.35 -6.28
C LEU A 160 -9.43 -22.60 -7.20
N THR A 161 -10.69 -22.46 -6.78
CA THR A 161 -11.75 -21.93 -7.62
C THR A 161 -12.38 -20.70 -6.97
N SER A 162 -12.61 -19.67 -7.78
CA SER A 162 -13.26 -18.44 -7.37
C SER A 162 -14.66 -18.71 -6.83
N ALA A 163 -15.05 -18.03 -5.76
CA ALA A 163 -16.30 -18.30 -5.06
C ALA A 163 -17.54 -18.07 -5.97
N ASP A 164 -17.50 -17.04 -6.81
CA ASP A 164 -18.58 -16.70 -7.75
C ASP A 164 -18.87 -17.76 -8.82
N VAL A 165 -17.93 -18.66 -9.06
CA VAL A 165 -18.12 -19.78 -10.00
C VAL A 165 -19.11 -20.81 -9.46
N TYR A 166 -19.22 -20.93 -8.14
CA TYR A 166 -20.11 -21.92 -7.51
C TYR A 166 -21.59 -21.58 -7.76
N SER A 167 -22.00 -20.36 -7.43
CA SER A 167 -23.35 -19.87 -7.65
C SER A 167 -23.44 -18.35 -7.48
N THR A 168 -24.57 -17.77 -7.89
CA THR A 168 -24.85 -16.33 -7.72
C THR A 168 -24.96 -15.87 -6.25
N ASP A 169 -25.07 -16.79 -5.30
CA ASP A 169 -25.12 -16.46 -3.87
C ASP A 169 -23.73 -16.10 -3.32
N PHE A 170 -22.67 -16.42 -4.05
CA PHE A 170 -21.28 -16.13 -3.71
C PHE A 170 -20.78 -14.96 -4.57
N PRO A 171 -20.71 -13.73 -4.04
CA PRO A 171 -20.51 -12.54 -4.88
C PRO A 171 -19.03 -12.22 -5.19
N ASN A 172 -18.09 -12.94 -4.58
CA ASN A 172 -16.68 -12.57 -4.62
C ASN A 172 -15.98 -13.21 -5.82
N GLU A 173 -15.60 -12.37 -6.78
CA GLU A 173 -14.73 -12.75 -7.89
C GLU A 173 -13.25 -12.70 -7.48
N THR A 174 -12.56 -13.80 -7.72
CA THR A 174 -11.12 -14.00 -7.56
C THR A 174 -10.53 -14.54 -8.87
N GLY A 175 -9.39 -13.98 -9.26
CA GLY A 175 -8.63 -14.48 -10.40
C GLY A 175 -7.26 -14.96 -9.98
N PHE A 176 -6.74 -15.96 -10.68
CA PHE A 176 -5.42 -16.54 -10.44
C PHE A 176 -4.57 -16.50 -11.72
N VAL A 177 -3.26 -16.28 -11.54
CA VAL A 177 -2.24 -16.50 -12.56
C VAL A 177 -1.08 -17.23 -11.91
N MET A 178 -0.71 -18.41 -12.42
CA MET A 178 0.52 -19.08 -11.98
C MET A 178 1.73 -18.22 -12.39
N SER A 179 2.59 -17.93 -11.43
CA SER A 179 3.81 -17.16 -11.63
C SER A 179 5.00 -18.08 -11.89
N SER A 180 5.85 -17.72 -12.85
CA SER A 180 7.19 -18.32 -13.01
C SER A 180 8.19 -17.79 -11.98
N THR A 181 7.90 -16.66 -11.35
CA THR A 181 8.71 -16.06 -10.28
C THR A 181 8.34 -16.67 -8.93
N THR A 182 9.34 -16.92 -8.09
CA THR A 182 9.10 -17.46 -6.75
C THR A 182 8.35 -16.47 -5.86
N TYR A 183 7.71 -16.97 -4.81
CA TYR A 183 6.97 -16.13 -3.86
C TYR A 183 7.79 -14.97 -3.28
N ASN A 184 9.06 -15.21 -2.96
CA ASN A 184 9.90 -14.19 -2.33
C ASN A 184 10.30 -13.10 -3.34
N ASP A 185 10.44 -13.44 -4.61
CA ASP A 185 10.92 -12.52 -5.66
C ASP A 185 9.78 -11.86 -6.45
N LEU A 186 8.53 -12.29 -6.25
CA LEU A 186 7.36 -11.69 -6.90
C LEU A 186 6.97 -10.40 -6.17
N GLY A 187 7.58 -9.28 -6.55
CA GLY A 187 7.27 -7.95 -6.00
C GLY A 187 6.06 -7.26 -6.65
N VAL A 188 5.81 -7.51 -7.94
CA VAL A 188 4.68 -6.91 -8.69
C VAL A 188 3.92 -7.99 -9.43
N VAL A 189 2.61 -8.11 -9.16
CA VAL A 189 1.78 -9.11 -9.87
C VAL A 189 1.42 -8.64 -11.29
N PRO A 190 1.17 -9.54 -12.26
CA PRO A 190 0.86 -9.15 -13.64
C PRO A 190 -0.39 -8.27 -13.78
N ALA A 191 -0.37 -7.38 -14.78
CA ALA A 191 -1.55 -6.58 -15.13
C ALA A 191 -2.65 -7.46 -15.75
N THR A 192 -3.92 -7.12 -15.50
CA THR A 192 -5.10 -7.88 -15.98
C THR A 192 -5.24 -7.93 -17.50
N GLY A 193 -4.61 -7.01 -18.25
CA GLY A 193 -4.53 -7.04 -19.71
C GLY A 193 -3.27 -7.72 -20.27
N ALA A 194 -2.29 -8.04 -19.43
CA ALA A 194 -1.02 -8.66 -19.82
C ALA A 194 -0.97 -10.16 -19.45
N ALA A 195 -1.79 -10.60 -18.50
CA ALA A 195 -1.96 -12.00 -18.14
C ALA A 195 -3.45 -12.34 -18.01
N SER A 196 -3.82 -13.52 -18.47
CA SER A 196 -5.19 -14.04 -18.35
C SER A 196 -5.40 -14.60 -16.95
N TYR A 197 -5.93 -13.78 -16.05
CA TYR A 197 -6.43 -14.27 -14.76
C TYR A 197 -7.58 -15.26 -15.02
N THR A 198 -7.42 -16.49 -14.54
CA THR A 198 -8.46 -17.52 -14.61
C THR A 198 -9.21 -17.60 -13.29
N ASN A 199 -10.47 -18.01 -13.35
CA ASN A 199 -11.31 -18.18 -12.16
C ASN A 199 -11.06 -19.51 -11.43
N TYR A 200 -10.20 -20.38 -11.96
CA TYR A 200 -9.71 -21.58 -11.27
C TYR A 200 -8.27 -21.91 -11.67
N VAL A 201 -7.55 -22.60 -10.79
CA VAL A 201 -6.23 -23.21 -11.05
C VAL A 201 -6.04 -24.48 -10.21
N THR A 202 -5.37 -25.48 -10.77
CA THR A 202 -4.91 -26.62 -9.98
C THR A 202 -3.71 -26.24 -9.11
N PRO A 203 -3.78 -26.36 -7.77
CA PRO A 203 -2.69 -26.03 -6.88
C PRO A 203 -1.56 -27.05 -6.98
N GLY A 204 -0.33 -26.59 -7.21
CA GLY A 204 0.88 -27.41 -7.12
C GLY A 204 1.77 -27.03 -5.94
N LEU A 205 2.44 -28.01 -5.32
CA LEU A 205 3.34 -27.76 -4.19
C LEU A 205 4.45 -26.78 -4.57
N ASN A 206 4.69 -25.78 -3.72
CA ASN A 206 5.61 -24.66 -3.91
C ASN A 206 5.29 -23.71 -5.08
N GLN A 207 4.19 -23.92 -5.81
CA GLN A 207 3.77 -23.01 -6.87
C GLN A 207 3.28 -21.69 -6.28
N THR A 208 3.64 -20.61 -6.96
CA THR A 208 3.27 -19.23 -6.60
C THR A 208 2.23 -18.73 -7.60
N TYR A 209 1.22 -18.06 -7.08
CA TYR A 209 0.13 -17.48 -7.85
C TYR A 209 0.05 -15.99 -7.56
N ALA A 210 -0.09 -15.19 -8.60
CA ALA A 210 -0.66 -13.86 -8.50
C ALA A 210 -2.18 -13.98 -8.39
N VAL A 211 -2.78 -13.16 -7.53
CA VAL A 211 -4.20 -13.21 -7.20
C VAL A 211 -4.79 -11.81 -7.32
N ILE A 212 -5.96 -11.70 -7.95
CA ILE A 212 -6.78 -10.47 -7.94
C ILE A 212 -8.09 -10.75 -7.20
N ILE A 213 -8.50 -9.84 -6.32
CA ILE A 213 -9.66 -9.97 -5.43
C ILE A 213 -10.59 -8.77 -5.65
N LYS A 214 -11.75 -8.98 -6.27
CA LYS A 214 -12.64 -7.87 -6.67
C LYS A 214 -13.76 -7.56 -5.69
N LYS A 215 -14.29 -8.54 -4.94
CA LYS A 215 -15.41 -8.33 -3.99
C LYS A 215 -16.59 -7.55 -4.63
N GLY A 216 -17.00 -7.91 -5.85
CA GLY A 216 -18.08 -7.23 -6.59
C GLY A 216 -17.74 -5.84 -7.15
N ARG A 217 -16.46 -5.43 -7.12
CA ARG A 217 -16.00 -4.15 -7.69
C ARG A 217 -15.46 -4.35 -9.11
N SER A 218 -15.47 -3.29 -9.91
CA SER A 218 -14.88 -3.28 -11.27
C SER A 218 -13.34 -3.34 -11.28
N TYR A 219 -12.73 -3.23 -10.11
CA TYR A 219 -11.29 -3.32 -9.87
C TYR A 219 -11.04 -4.27 -8.70
N GLY A 220 -9.78 -4.69 -8.53
CA GLY A 220 -9.40 -5.56 -7.43
C GLY A 220 -8.26 -5.02 -6.57
N ASN A 221 -8.13 -5.61 -5.39
CA ASN A 221 -6.88 -5.66 -4.66
C ASN A 221 -6.07 -6.85 -5.16
N TYR A 222 -4.77 -6.82 -4.88
CA TYR A 222 -3.85 -7.81 -5.39
C TYR A 222 -3.13 -8.53 -4.26
N ALA A 223 -2.86 -9.81 -4.49
CA ALA A 223 -2.11 -10.64 -3.57
C ALA A 223 -1.19 -11.58 -4.33
N LYS A 224 -0.23 -12.15 -3.62
CA LYS A 224 0.48 -13.37 -4.05
C LYS A 224 0.20 -14.48 -3.05
N LEU A 225 0.10 -15.70 -3.54
CA LEU A 225 -0.17 -16.91 -2.75
C LEU A 225 0.82 -17.99 -3.16
N GLN A 226 1.39 -18.71 -2.20
CA GLN A 226 2.19 -19.90 -2.48
C GLN A 226 1.61 -21.09 -1.74
N VAL A 227 1.39 -22.19 -2.46
CA VAL A 227 1.02 -23.47 -1.86
C VAL A 227 2.24 -24.05 -1.16
N THR A 228 2.11 -24.26 0.14
CA THR A 228 3.18 -24.73 1.04
C THR A 228 3.02 -26.20 1.44
N GLY A 229 1.84 -26.77 1.26
CA GLY A 229 1.56 -28.17 1.54
C GLY A 229 0.35 -28.66 0.77
N ILE A 230 0.38 -29.92 0.36
CA ILE A 230 -0.74 -30.67 -0.21
C ILE A 230 -0.79 -32.01 0.55
N ASP A 231 -1.87 -32.24 1.30
CA ASP A 231 -2.13 -33.49 2.00
C ASP A 231 -3.20 -34.28 1.25
N THR A 232 -2.78 -35.32 0.53
CA THR A 232 -3.68 -36.19 -0.25
C THR A 232 -4.45 -37.19 0.61
N ALA A 233 -4.05 -37.42 1.86
CA ALA A 233 -4.80 -38.26 2.78
C ALA A 233 -5.98 -37.50 3.40
N GLN A 234 -5.76 -36.23 3.71
CA GLN A 234 -6.80 -35.34 4.25
C GLN A 234 -7.55 -34.54 3.18
N ASN A 235 -7.10 -34.61 1.93
CA ASN A 235 -7.56 -33.77 0.82
C ASN A 235 -7.57 -32.29 1.22
N SER A 236 -6.40 -31.78 1.63
CA SER A 236 -6.24 -30.40 2.06
C SER A 236 -5.01 -29.75 1.46
N ILE A 237 -5.02 -28.42 1.45
CA ILE A 237 -3.88 -27.61 1.06
C ILE A 237 -3.58 -26.58 2.14
N SER A 238 -2.30 -26.30 2.33
CA SER A 238 -1.81 -25.20 3.16
C SER A 238 -1.06 -24.22 2.29
N PHE A 239 -1.21 -22.93 2.53
CA PHE A 239 -0.58 -21.88 1.75
C PHE A 239 -0.17 -20.68 2.60
N ARG A 240 0.73 -19.88 2.06
CA ARG A 240 1.07 -18.54 2.57
C ARG A 240 0.70 -17.49 1.54
N TRP A 241 0.45 -16.28 2.00
CA TRP A 241 0.04 -15.18 1.13
C TRP A 241 0.58 -13.83 1.59
N THR A 242 0.69 -12.91 0.63
CA THR A 242 0.92 -11.48 0.83
C THR A 242 -0.18 -10.70 0.13
N LEU A 243 -0.82 -9.75 0.82
CA LEU A 243 -1.94 -8.96 0.35
C LEU A 243 -1.57 -7.47 0.32
N GLN A 244 -1.90 -6.80 -0.77
CA GLN A 244 -1.86 -5.34 -0.91
C GLN A 244 -3.24 -4.74 -0.63
N THR A 245 -3.34 -3.93 0.44
CA THR A 245 -4.61 -3.32 0.86
C THR A 245 -4.92 -1.99 0.17
N ILE A 246 -3.96 -1.39 -0.53
CA ILE A 246 -4.24 -0.24 -1.41
C ILE A 246 -4.95 -0.75 -2.67
N ASP A 247 -6.14 -0.21 -2.92
CA ASP A 247 -6.94 -0.54 -4.09
C ASP A 247 -6.15 -0.33 -5.40
N LYS A 248 -6.30 -1.25 -6.35
CA LYS A 248 -5.71 -1.22 -7.71
C LYS A 248 -4.19 -1.35 -7.79
N TRP A 249 -3.46 -1.27 -6.68
CA TRP A 249 -1.99 -1.30 -6.73
C TRP A 249 -1.47 -2.74 -6.71
N ARG A 250 -0.63 -3.09 -7.71
CA ARG A 250 -0.15 -4.46 -7.96
C ARG A 250 1.14 -4.81 -7.20
N VAL A 251 1.70 -3.87 -6.46
CA VAL A 251 2.93 -4.08 -5.69
C VAL A 251 2.58 -4.88 -4.44
N VAL A 252 3.15 -6.07 -4.32
CA VAL A 252 2.93 -7.07 -3.25
C VAL A 252 4.24 -7.45 -2.55
N GLY A 253 5.31 -6.69 -2.75
CA GLY A 253 6.62 -6.88 -2.15
C GLY A 253 7.67 -5.99 -2.81
N ASP A 254 8.88 -6.06 -2.28
CA ASP A 254 10.09 -5.47 -2.87
C ASP A 254 10.73 -6.40 -3.90
#